data_AF-A0A439SU05-F1
#
_entry.id   AF-A0A439SU05-F1
#
_cell.length_a   1.000
_cell.length_b   1.000
_cell.length_c   1.000
_cell.angle_alpha   90.00
_cell.angle_beta   90.00
_cell.angle_gamma   90.00
#
_symmetry.space_group_name_H-M   'P 1'
#
loop_
_entity.id
_entity.type
_entity.pdbx_description
1 polymer ?
#
loop_
_entity_poly.entity_id
_entity_poly.type
_entity_poly.pdbx_seq_one_letter_code
_entity_poly.pdbx_strand_id
1 'polypeptide(L)'
;MSYTAGFAVMDVAVRGVLPIGDDTGNVTYFVLDTTKSAIVGQVNLPKTVKRSLAVSLNVKVPSTAGSLAIGTFDDGGNFQVASFLRVETPVVPRPGGAVGPSAR
;
A
#
# COMPACT_ATOMS: atom_id res chain seq x y z
N MET A 1 9.17 7.71 31.74
CA MET A 1 8.07 8.15 30.85
C MET A 1 7.97 7.17 29.71
N SER A 2 7.02 6.24 29.76
CA SER A 2 6.87 5.19 28.74
C SER A 2 5.72 5.60 27.82
N TYR A 3 6.02 6.16 26.64
CA TYR A 3 5.01 6.40 25.62
C TYR A 3 4.72 5.07 24.91
N THR A 4 3.73 4.32 25.38
CA THR A 4 3.04 3.35 24.50
C THR A 4 2.07 4.15 23.64
N ALA A 5 2.58 4.75 22.57
CA ALA A 5 1.73 5.12 21.46
C ALA A 5 1.34 3.81 20.78
N GLY A 6 0.16 3.28 21.09
CA GLY A 6 -0.44 2.22 20.29
C GLY A 6 -0.70 2.77 18.90
N PHE A 7 0.25 2.62 17.98
CA PHE A 7 0.05 3.01 16.60
C PHE A 7 -1.05 2.13 16.05
N ALA A 8 -2.23 2.72 15.80
CA ALA A 8 -3.26 2.05 15.04
C ALA A 8 -2.70 1.74 13.65
N VAL A 9 -2.82 0.49 13.23
CA VAL A 9 -2.34 -0.03 11.94
C VAL A 9 -3.56 -0.44 11.13
N MET A 10 -3.51 -0.22 9.83
CA MET A 10 -4.49 -0.74 8.87
C MET A 10 -3.81 -1.63 7.84
N ASP A 11 -4.52 -2.65 7.36
CA ASP A 11 -4.10 -3.48 6.24
C ASP A 11 -4.56 -2.85 4.92
N VAL A 12 -3.63 -2.52 4.04
CA VAL A 12 -3.91 -2.06 2.67
C VAL A 12 -3.56 -3.15 1.67
N ALA A 13 -4.31 -3.24 0.58
CA ALA A 13 -4.06 -4.24 -0.46
C ALA A 13 -3.24 -3.63 -1.60
N VAL A 14 -2.05 -4.16 -1.83
CA VAL A 14 -1.25 -3.90 -3.02
C VAL A 14 -1.64 -4.90 -4.10
N ARG A 15 -2.19 -4.40 -5.21
CA ARG A 15 -2.67 -5.23 -6.31
C ARG A 15 -2.06 -4.81 -7.63
N GLY A 16 -1.92 -5.75 -8.55
CA GLY A 16 -1.48 -5.45 -9.90
C GLY A 16 -1.07 -6.69 -10.68
N VAL A 17 -0.53 -6.48 -11.88
CA VAL A 17 0.01 -7.55 -12.73
C VAL A 17 1.47 -7.22 -12.99
N LEU A 18 2.35 -8.17 -12.69
CA LEU A 18 3.78 -7.98 -12.91
C LEU A 18 4.10 -7.96 -14.41
N PRO A 19 5.04 -7.09 -14.84
CA PRO A 19 5.45 -7.01 -16.22
C PRO A 19 6.18 -8.28 -16.67
N ILE A 20 6.01 -8.63 -17.94
CA ILE A 20 6.67 -9.79 -18.54
C ILE A 20 8.08 -9.39 -19.00
N GLY A 21 9.06 -10.22 -18.70
CA GLY A 21 10.45 -9.99 -19.07
C GLY A 21 11.37 -11.11 -18.60
N ASP A 22 12.66 -10.97 -18.94
CA ASP A 22 13.68 -11.98 -18.66
C ASP A 22 14.45 -11.75 -17.36
N ASP A 23 14.39 -10.55 -16.81
CA ASP A 23 15.05 -10.17 -15.56
C ASP A 23 14.14 -10.52 -14.36
N THR A 24 14.30 -11.74 -13.87
CA THR A 24 13.54 -12.26 -12.72
C THR A 24 14.17 -11.88 -11.37
N GLY A 25 15.09 -10.90 -11.35
CA GLY A 25 15.65 -10.38 -10.11
C GLY A 25 14.58 -9.78 -9.19
N ASN A 26 14.89 -9.72 -7.90
CA ASN A 26 13.99 -9.13 -6.90
C ASN A 26 14.18 -7.62 -6.80
N VAL A 27 13.07 -6.89 -6.69
CA VAL A 27 13.03 -5.44 -6.48
C VAL A 27 12.10 -5.14 -5.30
N THR A 28 12.56 -4.25 -4.43
CA THR A 28 11.75 -3.74 -3.32
C THR A 28 10.94 -2.53 -3.78
N TYR A 29 9.63 -2.67 -3.73
CA TYR A 29 8.68 -1.58 -3.90
C TYR A 29 8.32 -1.01 -2.53
N PHE A 30 8.19 0.31 -2.45
CA PHE A 30 7.83 1.04 -1.24
C PHE A 30 6.41 1.58 -1.37
N VAL A 31 5.65 1.47 -0.29
CA VAL A 31 4.39 2.19 -0.12
C VAL A 31 4.72 3.52 0.54
N LEU A 32 4.45 4.62 -0.17
CA LEU A 32 4.74 5.98 0.25
C LEU A 32 3.44 6.68 0.65
N ASP A 33 3.42 7.28 1.85
CA ASP A 33 2.46 8.31 2.19
C ASP A 33 2.92 9.61 1.52
N THR A 34 2.23 10.00 0.44
CA THR A 34 2.58 11.18 -0.36
C THR A 34 2.24 12.49 0.35
N THR A 35 1.40 12.44 1.38
CA THR A 35 1.05 13.63 2.18
C THR A 35 2.15 13.95 3.18
N LYS A 36 2.82 12.92 3.72
CA LYS A 36 3.89 13.07 4.72
C LYS A 36 5.30 12.83 4.16
N SER A 37 5.41 12.49 2.88
CA SER A 37 6.66 12.08 2.22
C SER A 37 7.40 10.99 3.02
N ALA A 38 6.66 10.01 3.51
CA ALA A 38 7.17 8.97 4.42
C ALA A 38 6.91 7.58 3.87
N ILE A 39 7.93 6.70 3.92
CA ILE A 39 7.77 5.29 3.59
C ILE A 39 6.99 4.63 4.74
N VAL A 40 5.85 4.05 4.42
CA VAL A 40 4.93 3.43 5.40
C VAL A 40 4.82 1.92 5.24
N GLY A 41 5.39 1.36 4.16
CA GLY A 41 5.42 -0.08 3.91
C GLY A 41 6.39 -0.43 2.80
N GLN A 42 6.67 -1.73 2.66
CA GLN A 42 7.51 -2.27 1.60
C GLN A 42 7.02 -3.65 1.16
N VAL A 43 7.30 -3.98 -0.09
CA VAL A 43 6.95 -5.26 -0.72
C VAL A 43 8.11 -5.67 -1.61
N ASN A 44 8.59 -6.90 -1.47
CA ASN A 44 9.60 -7.44 -2.37
C ASN A 44 8.92 -8.28 -3.46
N LEU A 45 9.14 -7.93 -4.72
CA LEU A 45 8.53 -8.57 -5.88
C LEU A 45 9.59 -8.86 -6.95
N PRO A 46 9.39 -9.87 -7.81
CA PRO A 46 10.19 -10.01 -9.02
C PRO A 46 10.02 -8.76 -9.91
N LYS A 47 11.12 -8.27 -10.47
CA LYS A 47 11.16 -7.14 -11.39
C LYS A 47 10.37 -7.42 -12.65
N THR A 48 10.55 -8.61 -13.22
CA THR A 48 9.74 -9.15 -14.31
C THR A 48 9.49 -10.65 -14.11
N VAL A 49 8.49 -11.17 -14.82
CA VAL A 49 8.11 -12.58 -14.76
C VAL A 49 8.04 -13.18 -16.16
N LYS A 50 8.28 -14.50 -16.30
CA LYS A 50 8.24 -15.19 -17.61
C LYS A 50 6.84 -15.35 -18.20
N ARG A 51 5.81 -15.12 -17.38
CA ARG A 51 4.39 -15.19 -17.74
C ARG A 51 3.62 -14.20 -16.89
N SER A 52 2.48 -13.72 -17.41
CA SER A 52 1.61 -12.80 -16.66
C SER A 52 1.29 -13.36 -15.27
N LEU A 53 1.53 -12.55 -14.23
CA LEU A 53 1.28 -12.91 -12.85
C LEU A 53 0.57 -11.77 -12.14
N ALA A 54 -0.68 -12.00 -11.73
CA ALA A 54 -1.42 -11.09 -10.87
C ALA A 54 -0.97 -11.27 -9.41
N VAL A 55 -0.76 -10.16 -8.71
CA VAL A 55 -0.38 -10.13 -7.29
C VAL A 55 -1.44 -9.41 -6.48
N SER A 56 -1.69 -9.90 -5.27
CA SER A 56 -2.53 -9.25 -4.26
C SER A 56 -1.90 -9.50 -2.90
N LEU A 57 -1.31 -8.46 -2.32
CA LEU A 57 -0.54 -8.52 -1.08
C LEU A 57 -1.13 -7.56 -0.07
N ASN A 58 -1.32 -8.03 1.16
CA ASN A 58 -1.75 -7.19 2.27
C ASN A 58 -0.52 -6.61 2.97
N VAL A 59 -0.48 -5.29 3.10
CA VAL A 59 0.60 -4.54 3.72
C VAL A 59 0.06 -3.78 4.91
N LYS A 60 0.70 -3.92 6.06
CA LYS A 60 0.39 -3.17 7.26
C LYS A 60 1.01 -1.79 7.19
N VAL A 61 0.19 -0.75 7.28
CA VAL A 61 0.62 0.66 7.28
C VAL A 61 -0.02 1.41 8.46
N PRO A 62 0.56 2.53 8.94
CA PRO A 62 -0.07 3.35 9.96
C PRO A 62 -1.46 3.80 9.52
N SER A 63 -2.47 3.69 10.40
CA SER A 63 -3.85 4.10 10.09
C SER A 63 -4.01 5.61 9.90
N THR A 64 -3.00 6.38 10.30
CA THR A 64 -2.95 7.84 10.07
C THR A 64 -2.37 8.19 8.70
N ALA A 65 -1.94 7.20 7.90
CA ALA A 65 -1.39 7.44 6.58
C ALA A 65 -2.44 8.10 5.66
N GLY A 66 -2.00 9.10 4.90
CA GLY A 66 -2.84 9.85 3.98
C GLY A 66 -3.00 9.14 2.64
N SER A 67 -2.76 9.88 1.56
CA SER A 67 -2.76 9.31 0.21
C SER A 67 -1.56 8.39 0.02
N LEU A 68 -1.81 7.18 -0.50
CA LEU A 68 -0.79 6.15 -0.67
C LEU A 68 -0.43 5.97 -2.14
N ALA A 69 0.87 5.84 -2.41
CA ALA A 69 1.43 5.45 -3.70
C ALA A 69 2.37 4.26 -3.54
N ILE A 70 2.59 3.48 -4.61
CA ILE A 70 3.55 2.38 -4.63
C ILE A 70 4.54 2.55 -5.77
N GLY A 71 5.81 2.29 -5.50
CA GLY A 71 6.89 2.59 -6.44
C GLY A 71 8.27 2.22 -5.93
N THR A 72 9.29 2.62 -6.66
CA THR A 72 10.71 2.45 -6.30
C THR A 72 11.40 3.81 -6.24
N PHE A 73 12.61 3.86 -5.72
CA PHE A 73 13.46 5.05 -5.84
C PHE A 73 14.47 4.84 -6.96
N ASP A 74 14.71 5.86 -7.78
CA ASP A 74 15.80 5.86 -8.75
C ASP A 74 17.15 6.23 -8.08
N ASP A 75 18.23 6.19 -8.85
CA ASP A 75 19.58 6.52 -8.36
C ASP A 75 19.73 7.98 -7.90
N GLY A 76 18.81 8.85 -8.32
CA GLY A 76 18.72 10.24 -7.86
C GLY A 76 17.88 10.42 -6.59
N GLY A 77 17.32 9.35 -6.04
CA GLY A 77 16.44 9.38 -4.87
C GLY A 77 15.02 9.87 -5.18
N ASN A 78 14.61 9.96 -6.45
CA ASN A 78 13.25 10.33 -6.80
C ASN A 78 12.34 9.11 -6.76
N PHE A 79 11.13 9.30 -6.23
CA PHE A 79 10.14 8.24 -6.16
C PHE A 79 9.47 8.05 -7.53
N GLN A 80 9.60 6.84 -8.08
CA GLN A 80 9.05 6.42 -9.36
C GLN A 80 7.84 5.51 -9.12
N VAL A 81 6.65 5.99 -9.44
CA VAL A 81 5.40 5.24 -9.26
C VAL A 81 5.38 4.03 -10.18
N ALA A 82 5.12 2.85 -9.61
CA ALA A 82 4.91 1.62 -10.35
C ALA A 82 3.47 1.56 -10.87
N SER A 83 3.23 2.07 -12.07
CA SER A 83 1.88 2.22 -12.65
C SER A 83 1.09 0.92 -12.83
N PHE A 84 1.76 -0.23 -12.86
CA PHE A 84 1.15 -1.56 -12.93
C PHE A 84 0.74 -2.12 -11.55
N LEU A 85 1.11 -1.44 -10.45
CA LEU A 85 0.67 -1.72 -9.09
C LEU A 85 -0.22 -0.58 -8.59
N ARG A 86 -1.18 -0.91 -7.73
CA ARG A 86 -2.06 0.05 -7.05
C ARG A 86 -2.24 -0.33 -5.60
N VAL A 87 -2.40 0.69 -4.76
CA VAL A 87 -2.71 0.53 -3.33
C VAL A 87 -4.20 0.77 -3.15
N GLU A 88 -4.92 -0.25 -2.72
CA GLU A 88 -6.32 -0.18 -2.34
C GLU A 88 -6.40 -0.07 -0.81
N THR A 89 -6.86 1.07 -0.31
CA THR A 89 -7.18 1.23 1.11
C THR A 89 -8.51 0.53 1.39
N PRO A 90 -8.64 -0.17 2.53
CA PRO A 90 -9.92 -0.73 2.91
C PRO A 90 -10.91 0.44 3.04
N VAL A 91 -12.03 0.35 2.32
CA VAL A 91 -13.20 1.18 2.60
C VAL A 91 -13.67 0.73 3.96
N VAL A 92 -13.21 1.37 5.03
CA VAL A 92 -13.80 1.19 6.34
C VAL A 92 -15.25 1.62 6.17
N PRO A 93 -16.23 0.70 6.26
CA PRO A 93 -17.61 1.14 6.30
C PRO A 93 -17.67 2.05 7.52
N ARG A 94 -17.99 3.33 7.32
CA ARG A 94 -18.27 4.22 8.44
C ARG A 94 -19.22 3.43 9.34
N PRO A 95 -18.91 3.19 10.63
CA PRO A 95 -19.80 2.45 11.48
C PRO A 95 -21.12 3.21 11.44
N GLY A 96 -22.10 2.65 10.72
CA GLY A 96 -23.45 3.16 10.71
C GLY A 96 -23.90 3.01 12.15
N GLY A 97 -23.93 4.12 12.88
CA GLY A 97 -24.52 4.14 14.22
C GLY A 97 -25.91 3.53 14.12
N ALA A 98 -26.32 2.79 15.16
CA ALA A 98 -27.63 2.16 15.20
C ALA A 98 -28.72 3.22 14.92
N VAL A 99 -29.24 3.23 13.70
CA VAL A 99 -30.42 4.01 13.34
C VAL A 99 -31.61 3.22 13.85
N GLY A 100 -31.93 3.41 15.14
CA GLY A 100 -33.21 2.95 15.67
C GLY A 100 -34.35 3.55 14.84
N PRO A 101 -35.50 2.87 14.72
CA PRO A 101 -36.64 3.42 13.99
C PRO A 101 -37.01 4.79 14.58
N SER A 102 -37.08 5.80 13.72
CA SER A 102 -37.58 7.13 14.08
C SER A 102 -39.02 6.97 14.57
N ALA A 103 -39.23 7.10 15.87
CA ALA A 103 -40.57 7.23 16.42
C ALA A 103 -41.21 8.50 15.84
N ARG A 104 -42.33 8.28 15.17
CA ARG A 104 -43.19 9.28 14.55
C ARG A 104 -43.98 10.06 15.60
#